data_AF-A0A382QAN1-F1
#
_entry.id   AF-A0A382QAN1-F1
#
_cell.length_a   1.000
_cell.length_b   1.000
_cell.length_c   1.000
_cell.angle_alpha   90.00
_cell.angle_beta   90.00
_cell.angle_gamma   90.00
#
_symmetry.space_group_name_H-M   'P 1'
#
loop_
_entity.id
_entity.type
_entity.pdbx_description
1 polymer ?
#
loop_
_entity_poly.entity_id
_entity_poly.type
_entity_poly.pdbx_seq_one_letter_code
_entity_poly.pdbx_strand_id
1 'polypeptide(L)'
;MYYQCTSCQKIIHNPPSPVWLCGCGKPLSVHYEWEGVTRDIRIDTEEENLWRYASVLPSYSKKEKISLGEGWTPLLPIDNNVYVKDETVNPTGSFKD
;
A
#
# COMPACT_ATOMS: atom_id res chain seq x y z
N MET A 1 7.46 -10.43 -2.69
CA MET A 1 7.65 -9.31 -1.72
C MET A 1 8.60 -9.81 -0.65
N TYR A 2 9.53 -8.98 -0.19
CA TYR A 2 10.49 -9.29 0.86
C TYR A 2 10.63 -8.11 1.82
N TYR A 3 11.28 -8.33 2.96
CA TYR A 3 11.50 -7.31 3.97
C TYR A 3 13.00 -7.09 4.13
N GLN A 4 13.43 -5.82 4.22
CA GLN A 4 14.83 -5.46 4.39
C GLN A 4 15.00 -4.60 5.63
N CYS A 5 15.96 -4.94 6.49
CA CYS A 5 16.26 -4.10 7.64
C CYS A 5 16.86 -2.77 7.18
N THR A 6 16.30 -1.65 7.66
CA THR A 6 16.77 -0.29 7.32
C THR A 6 18.17 0.02 7.84
N SER A 7 18.71 -0.80 8.75
CA SER A 7 20.03 -0.60 9.34
C SER A 7 21.02 -1.68 8.92
N CYS A 8 20.80 -2.95 9.29
CA CYS A 8 21.77 -4.03 9.03
C CYS A 8 21.63 -4.67 7.63
N GLN A 9 20.69 -4.20 6.81
CA GLN A 9 20.45 -4.68 5.44
C GLN A 9 20.07 -6.17 5.32
N LYS A 10 19.76 -6.84 6.44
CA LYS A 10 19.29 -8.23 6.43
C LYS A 10 17.98 -8.34 5.67
N ILE A 11 17.95 -9.24 4.70
CA ILE A 11 16.77 -9.60 3.91
C ILE A 11 16.03 -10.75 4.60
N ILE A 12 14.71 -10.62 4.72
CA ILE A 12 13.83 -11.62 5.32
C ILE A 12 12.71 -11.92 4.33
N HIS A 13 12.60 -13.19 3.94
CA HIS A 13 11.47 -13.71 3.18
C HIS A 13 10.47 -14.36 4.15
N ASN A 14 9.19 -14.10 3.94
CA ASN A 14 8.08 -14.71 4.69
C ASN A 14 8.25 -14.62 6.23
N PRO A 15 8.38 -13.42 6.82
CA PRO A 15 8.41 -13.29 8.27
C PRO A 15 7.12 -13.83 8.90
N PRO A 16 7.17 -14.29 10.17
CA PRO A 16 5.97 -14.63 10.91
C PRO A 16 5.03 -13.42 11.02
N SER A 17 3.73 -13.67 11.05
CA SER A 17 2.71 -12.65 11.26
C SER A 17 2.29 -12.60 12.75
N PRO A 18 2.21 -11.42 13.38
CA PRO A 18 2.49 -10.09 12.80
C PRO A 18 3.98 -9.83 12.61
N VAL A 19 4.31 -8.99 11.62
CA VAL A 19 5.69 -8.59 11.32
C VAL A 19 6.15 -7.50 12.30
N TRP A 20 7.32 -7.69 12.90
CA TRP A 20 7.92 -6.79 13.89
C TRP A 20 9.23 -6.16 13.40
N LEU A 21 10.12 -5.82 14.33
CA LEU A 21 11.47 -5.36 14.06
C LEU A 21 12.37 -6.50 13.54
N CYS A 22 13.45 -6.11 12.86
CA CYS A 22 14.56 -7.01 12.59
C CYS A 22 15.16 -7.55 13.91
N GLY A 23 15.85 -8.69 13.87
CA GLY A 23 16.57 -9.22 15.04
C GLY A 23 17.65 -8.29 15.63
N CYS A 24 18.06 -7.24 14.90
CA CYS A 24 18.92 -6.17 15.41
C CYS A 24 18.16 -5.01 16.09
N GLY A 25 16.83 -5.10 16.22
CA GLY A 25 15.98 -4.09 16.86
C GLY A 25 15.63 -2.87 16.01
N LYS A 26 15.81 -2.93 14.68
CA LYS A 26 15.51 -1.82 13.75
C LYS A 26 14.34 -2.15 12.80
N PRO A 27 13.63 -1.15 12.26
CA PRO A 27 12.49 -1.37 11.37
C PRO A 27 12.84 -2.17 10.11
N LEU A 28 11.82 -2.84 9.57
CA LEU A 28 11.86 -3.51 8.28
C LEU A 28 11.14 -2.65 7.25
N SER A 29 11.77 -2.37 6.11
CA SER A 29 11.12 -1.85 4.92
C SER A 29 10.51 -3.00 4.11
N VAL A 30 9.38 -2.75 3.48
CA VAL A 30 8.70 -3.70 2.59
C VAL A 30 9.14 -3.42 1.16
N HIS A 31 9.57 -4.46 0.45
CA HIS A 31 10.01 -4.37 -0.94
C HIS A 31 9.27 -5.34 -1.84
N TYR A 32 8.93 -4.90 -3.03
CA TYR A 32 8.37 -5.75 -4.08
C TYR A 32 9.46 -6.28 -5.01
N GLU A 33 9.30 -7.52 -5.48
CA GLU A 33 10.25 -8.16 -6.41
C GLU A 33 10.30 -7.47 -7.78
N TRP A 34 9.28 -6.68 -8.11
CA TRP A 34 9.19 -5.95 -9.36
C TRP A 34 9.71 -4.50 -9.26
N GLU A 35 10.27 -4.08 -8.12
CA GLU A 35 10.91 -2.77 -8.00
C GLU A 35 12.03 -2.62 -9.04
N GLY A 36 12.02 -1.50 -9.77
CA GLY A 36 12.98 -1.25 -10.86
C GLY A 36 12.73 -2.01 -12.16
N VAL A 37 11.66 -2.80 -12.25
CA VAL A 37 11.26 -3.54 -13.45
C VAL A 37 10.07 -2.87 -14.12
N THR A 38 10.19 -2.53 -15.40
CA THR A 38 9.05 -2.03 -16.19
C THR A 38 7.98 -3.11 -16.30
N ARG A 39 6.76 -2.78 -15.88
CA ARG A 39 5.62 -3.69 -15.95
C ARG A 39 4.32 -2.93 -16.16
N ASP A 40 3.34 -3.63 -16.72
CA ASP A 40 1.98 -3.10 -16.81
C ASP A 40 1.34 -3.06 -15.42
N ILE A 41 0.85 -1.89 -15.05
CA ILE A 41 0.00 -1.67 -13.90
C ILE A 41 -1.43 -1.62 -14.42
N ARG A 42 -2.22 -2.62 -14.05
CA ARG A 42 -3.65 -2.65 -14.38
C ARG A 42 -4.41 -1.92 -13.29
N ILE A 43 -5.24 -0.98 -13.71
CA ILE A 43 -6.18 -0.24 -12.88
C ILE A 43 -7.58 -0.69 -13.32
N ASP A 44 -8.36 -1.21 -12.39
CA ASP A 44 -9.77 -1.53 -12.64
C ASP A 44 -10.60 -0.25 -12.50
N THR A 45 -11.14 0.25 -13.60
CA THR A 45 -11.88 1.53 -13.61
C THR A 45 -13.30 1.39 -13.08
N GLU A 46 -13.81 0.16 -12.96
CA GLU A 46 -15.13 -0.10 -12.40
C GLU A 46 -15.12 -0.14 -10.86
N GLU A 47 -13.93 -0.12 -10.24
CA GLU A 47 -13.74 -0.13 -8.79
C GLU A 47 -13.38 1.28 -8.29
N GLU A 48 -14.20 1.80 -7.38
CA GLU A 48 -14.05 3.12 -6.75
C GLU A 48 -13.46 3.02 -5.33
N ASN A 49 -12.49 2.13 -5.12
CA ASN A 49 -11.83 1.89 -3.84
C ASN A 49 -10.36 1.45 -4.06
N LEU A 50 -9.62 1.13 -2.99
CA LEU A 50 -8.22 0.71 -3.03
C LEU A 50 -7.97 -0.51 -3.95
N TRP A 51 -8.95 -1.41 -4.09
CA TRP A 51 -8.85 -2.62 -4.91
C TRP A 51 -8.77 -2.35 -6.40
N ARG A 52 -9.06 -1.13 -6.86
CA ARG A 52 -8.75 -0.70 -8.23
C ARG A 52 -7.28 -0.90 -8.60
N TYR A 53 -6.38 -0.90 -7.61
CA TYR A 53 -4.94 -1.11 -7.76
C TYR A 53 -4.49 -2.53 -7.42
N ALA A 54 -5.38 -3.51 -7.40
CA ALA A 54 -5.07 -4.89 -7.02
C ALA A 54 -3.84 -5.46 -7.75
N SER A 55 -3.55 -5.03 -8.99
CA SER A 55 -2.38 -5.50 -9.74
C SER A 55 -1.03 -5.26 -9.04
N VAL A 56 -0.92 -4.26 -8.16
CA VAL A 56 0.31 -3.90 -7.42
C VAL A 56 0.26 -4.20 -5.93
N LEU A 57 -0.91 -4.58 -5.39
CA LEU A 57 -1.05 -5.03 -4.00
C LEU A 57 -0.40 -6.41 -3.77
N PRO A 58 -0.04 -6.77 -2.53
CA PRO A 58 0.57 -8.06 -2.22
C PRO A 58 -0.27 -9.24 -2.70
N SER A 59 0.35 -10.27 -3.25
CA SER A 59 -0.38 -11.42 -3.84
C SER A 59 -1.29 -12.14 -2.84
N TYR A 60 -0.91 -12.19 -1.56
CA TYR A 60 -1.73 -12.82 -0.53
C TYR A 60 -3.03 -12.05 -0.22
N SER A 61 -3.07 -10.72 -0.39
CA SER A 61 -4.28 -9.94 -0.16
C SER A 61 -5.35 -10.24 -1.22
N LYS A 62 -4.96 -10.74 -2.39
CA LYS A 62 -5.88 -11.10 -3.48
C LYS A 62 -6.69 -12.38 -3.20
N LYS A 63 -6.34 -13.15 -2.16
CA LYS A 63 -7.10 -14.36 -1.79
C LYS A 63 -8.49 -14.01 -1.28
N GLU A 64 -8.61 -12.88 -0.59
CA GLU A 64 -9.87 -12.39 -0.05
C GLU A 64 -9.84 -10.86 -0.04
N LYS A 65 -10.75 -10.24 -0.81
CA LYS A 65 -10.90 -8.78 -0.82
C LYS A 65 -11.72 -8.36 0.40
N ILE A 66 -11.06 -7.85 1.42
CA ILE A 66 -11.71 -7.22 2.58
C ILE A 66 -11.66 -5.71 2.34
N SER A 67 -12.82 -5.04 2.44
CA SER A 67 -12.92 -3.60 2.20
C SER A 67 -14.17 -3.03 2.88
N LEU A 68 -14.07 -1.77 3.28
CA LEU A 68 -15.21 -0.91 3.61
C LEU A 68 -15.52 0.09 2.48
N GLY A 69 -14.82 -0.02 1.34
CA GLY A 69 -14.91 0.92 0.22
C GLY A 69 -13.89 2.07 0.31
N GLU A 70 -12.83 1.91 1.09
CA GLU A 70 -11.77 2.89 1.29
C GLU A 70 -10.96 3.22 0.02
N GLY A 71 -10.37 4.41 -0.02
CA GLY A 71 -9.62 4.92 -1.15
C GLY A 71 -10.49 5.72 -2.13
N TRP A 72 -9.95 5.97 -3.32
CA TRP A 72 -10.58 6.80 -4.37
C TRP A 72 -11.16 8.15 -3.88
N THR A 73 -10.56 8.70 -2.82
CA THR A 73 -11.02 9.93 -2.20
C THR A 73 -10.86 11.16 -3.11
N PRO A 74 -11.63 12.23 -2.92
CA PRO A 74 -11.56 13.41 -3.77
C PRO A 74 -10.18 14.09 -3.79
N LEU A 75 -9.83 14.65 -4.94
CA LEU A 75 -8.72 15.60 -5.09
C LEU A 75 -9.30 16.98 -5.42
N LEU A 76 -9.40 17.83 -4.40
CA LEU A 76 -10.13 19.09 -4.44
C LEU A 76 -9.18 20.25 -4.79
N PRO A 77 -9.43 21.03 -5.86
CA PRO A 77 -8.64 22.23 -6.15
C PRO A 77 -8.96 23.34 -5.15
N ILE A 78 -7.92 24.01 -4.64
CA ILE A 78 -8.08 25.15 -3.71
C ILE A 78 -7.38 26.42 -4.18
N ASP A 79 -6.41 26.32 -5.10
CA ASP A 79 -5.74 27.44 -5.77
C ASP A 79 -5.08 26.95 -7.08
N ASN A 80 -4.43 27.84 -7.82
CA ASN A 80 -3.69 27.54 -9.03
C ASN A 80 -2.60 26.49 -8.76
N ASN A 81 -2.79 25.29 -9.31
CA ASN A 81 -1.94 24.11 -9.09
C ASN A 81 -1.79 23.68 -7.62
N VAL A 82 -2.77 24.00 -6.76
CA VAL A 82 -2.81 23.55 -5.37
C VAL A 82 -4.09 22.74 -5.13
N TYR A 83 -3.91 21.53 -4.59
CA TYR A 83 -4.99 20.57 -4.38
C TYR A 83 -4.93 19.97 -2.97
N VAL A 84 -6.10 19.61 -2.44
CA VAL A 84 -6.26 18.83 -1.21
C VAL A 84 -6.73 17.44 -1.59
N LYS A 85 -5.97 16.42 -1.16
CA LYS A 85 -6.41 15.02 -1.22
C LYS A 85 -7.15 14.72 0.08
N ASP A 86 -8.48 14.68 0.01
CA ASP A 86 -9.32 14.61 1.21
C ASP A 86 -9.51 13.17 1.69
N GLU A 87 -8.55 12.66 2.45
CA GLU A 87 -8.63 11.31 3.03
C GLU A 87 -9.60 11.20 4.22
N THR A 88 -10.26 12.29 4.63
CA THR A 88 -11.21 12.29 5.75
C THR A 88 -12.56 11.68 5.39
N VAL A 89 -12.83 11.44 4.11
CA VAL A 89 -14.08 10.82 3.62
C VAL A 89 -13.99 9.30 3.50
N ASN A 90 -12.87 8.70 3.89
CA ASN A 90 -12.79 7.24 4.04
C ASN A 90 -13.78 6.74 5.10
N PRO A 91 -14.18 5.46 5.09
CA PRO A 91 -15.24 4.91 5.95
C PRO A 91 -15.14 5.20 7.45
N THR A 92 -13.94 5.25 8.03
CA THR A 92 -13.70 5.55 9.45
C THR A 92 -13.32 7.01 9.71
N GLY A 93 -13.28 7.83 8.67
CA GLY A 93 -12.89 9.24 8.76
C GLY A 93 -11.38 9.47 8.74
N SER A 94 -10.59 8.47 8.33
CA SER A 94 -9.14 8.47 8.44
C SER A 94 -8.46 7.82 7.24
N PHE A 95 -7.27 8.29 6.88
CA PHE A 95 -6.42 7.69 5.84
C PHE A 95 -5.95 6.26 6.18
N LYS A 96 -6.24 5.76 7.38
CA LYS A 96 -5.77 4.46 7.89
C LYS A 96 -6.60 3.28 7.40
N ASP A 97 -7.74 3.55 6.77
CA ASP A 97 -8.55 2.52 6.12
C ASP A 97 -7.81 1.93 4.93
#